data_AF-A0A932HH46-F1
#
_entry.id   AF-A0A932HH46-F1
#
_cell.length_a   1.000
_cell.length_b   1.000
_cell.length_c   1.000
_cell.angle_alpha   90.00
_cell.angle_beta   90.00
_cell.angle_gamma   90.00
#
_symmetry.space_group_name_H-M   'P 1'
#
loop_
_entity.id
_entity.type
_entity.pdbx_description
1 polymer ?
#
loop_
_entity_poly.entity_id
_entity_poly.type
_entity_poly.pdbx_seq_one_letter_code
_entity_poly.pdbx_strand_id
1 'polypeptide(L)' 'KVVFVPQESVYGDSYEDVPRRVPRVQRMHEILKVRAETPLEKGLRQTIEWFKAGNGR' A
#
# COMPACT_ATOMS: atom_id res chain seq x y z
N LYS A 1 -6.90 5.22 -19.54
CA LYS A 1 -5.91 6.30 -19.83
C LYS A 1 -5.58 6.96 -18.49
N VAL A 2 -4.31 7.02 -18.09
CA VAL A 2 -3.91 7.68 -16.84
C VAL A 2 -3.88 9.19 -17.08
N VAL A 3 -4.46 9.96 -16.16
CA VAL A 3 -4.44 11.43 -16.18
C VAL A 3 -3.65 11.90 -14.97
N PHE A 4 -2.64 12.73 -15.19
CA PHE A 4 -1.88 13.37 -14.12
C PHE A 4 -2.58 14.67 -13.75
N VAL A 5 -2.82 14.87 -12.46
CA VAL A 5 -3.46 16.07 -11.90
C VAL A 5 -2.62 16.64 -10.76
N PRO A 6 -2.67 17.96 -10.50
CA PRO A 6 -2.04 18.53 -9.32
C PRO A 6 -2.60 17.92 -8.03
N GLN A 7 -1.74 17.60 -7.07
CA GLN A 7 -2.12 17.05 -5.77
C GLN A 7 -3.16 17.92 -5.06
N GLU A 8 -2.94 19.24 -5.03
CA GLU A 8 -3.81 20.22 -4.38
C GLU A 8 -5.25 20.18 -4.92
N SER A 9 -5.44 19.90 -6.21
CA SER A 9 -6.78 19.79 -6.81
C SER A 9 -7.59 18.59 -6.31
N VAL A 10 -6.92 17.60 -5.71
CA VAL A 10 -7.54 16.38 -5.18
C VAL A 10 -7.60 16.41 -3.66
N TYR A 11 -6.55 16.91 -3.01
CA TYR A 11 -6.36 16.79 -1.56
C TYR A 11 -6.38 18.12 -0.79
N GLY A 12 -6.46 19.27 -1.47
CA GLY A 12 -6.39 20.60 -0.84
C GLY A 12 -4.96 21.05 -0.52
N ASP A 13 -4.86 22.21 0.12
CA ASP A 13 -3.61 22.93 0.41
C ASP A 13 -2.84 22.41 1.64
N SER A 14 -3.53 21.70 2.54
CA SER A 14 -2.95 21.23 3.80
C SER A 14 -2.49 19.76 3.78
N TYR A 15 -2.64 19.06 2.65
CA TYR A 15 -2.27 17.64 2.59
C TYR A 15 -0.76 17.46 2.34
N GLU A 16 -0.11 16.80 3.30
CA GLU A 16 1.30 16.41 3.20
C GLU A 16 1.42 14.89 3.04
N ASP A 17 2.33 14.43 2.18
CA ASP A 17 2.67 13.01 2.05
C ASP A 17 4.18 12.77 2.19
N VAL A 18 4.54 11.56 2.62
CA VAL A 18 5.93 11.16 2.80
C VAL A 18 6.44 10.55 1.50
N PRO A 19 7.49 11.11 0.87
CA PRO A 19 7.91 10.72 -0.47
C PRO A 19 8.46 9.30 -0.57
N ARG A 20 8.94 8.73 0.55
CA ARG A 20 9.52 7.37 0.59
C ARG A 20 9.36 6.73 1.95
N ARG A 21 8.76 5.55 2.00
CA ARG A 21 8.64 4.72 3.20
C ARG A 21 9.26 3.34 2.95
N VAL A 22 10.42 3.07 3.54
CA VAL A 22 11.12 1.77 3.47
C VAL A 22 11.54 1.34 4.87
N PRO A 23 10.83 0.39 5.50
CA PRO A 23 11.11 -0.01 6.88
C PRO A 23 12.37 -0.89 6.98
N ARG A 24 13.15 -0.71 8.05
CA ARG A 24 14.17 -1.69 8.46
C ARG A 24 13.50 -2.82 9.24
N VAL A 25 13.47 -4.02 8.64
CA VAL A 25 12.72 -5.17 9.16
C VAL A 25 13.52 -6.13 10.06
N GLN A 26 14.78 -5.80 10.37
CA GLN A 26 15.69 -6.68 11.12
C GLN A 26 15.10 -7.16 12.46
N ARG A 27 14.50 -6.26 13.25
CA ARG A 27 13.92 -6.63 14.55
C ARG A 27 12.76 -7.60 14.43
N MET A 28 11.93 -7.47 13.38
CA MET A 28 10.84 -8.42 13.13
C MET A 28 11.40 -9.82 12.83
N HIS A 29 12.48 -9.90 12.05
CA HIS A 29 13.13 -11.17 11.75
C HIS A 29 13.78 -11.80 13.00
N GLU A 30 14.45 -10.99 13.82
CA GLU A 30 15.23 -11.48 14.97
C GLU A 30 14.35 -11.86 16.16
N ILE A 31 13.38 -11.01 16.50
CA ILE A 31 12.56 -11.15 17.70
C ILE A 31 11.32 -12.00 17.41
N LEU A 32 10.59 -11.66 16.35
CA LEU A 32 9.29 -12.26 16.04
C LEU A 32 9.39 -13.46 15.10
N LYS A 33 10.54 -13.67 14.45
CA LYS A 33 10.78 -14.73 13.47
C LYS A 33 9.80 -14.72 12.28
N VAL A 34 9.25 -13.55 11.95
CA VAL A 34 8.31 -13.38 10.82
C VAL A 34 9.03 -12.81 9.59
N ARG A 35 8.54 -13.16 8.39
CA ARG A 35 9.02 -12.60 7.12
C ARG A 35 7.83 -12.27 6.21
N ALA A 36 7.92 -11.18 5.45
CA ALA A 36 6.95 -10.86 4.41
C ALA A 36 7.29 -11.64 3.13
N GLU A 37 6.53 -12.70 2.85
CA GLU A 37 6.81 -13.62 1.74
C GLU A 37 5.90 -13.39 0.53
N THR A 38 4.77 -12.69 0.72
CA THR A 38 3.83 -12.40 -0.36
C THR A 38 4.34 -11.22 -1.21
N PRO A 39 4.61 -11.41 -2.52
CA PRO A 39 4.95 -10.31 -3.41
C PRO A 39 3.77 -9.35 -3.60
N LEU A 40 4.08 -8.09 -3.89
CA LEU A 40 3.06 -7.04 -4.07
C LEU A 40 1.98 -7.42 -5.08
N GLU A 41 2.38 -7.93 -6.26
CA GLU A 41 1.46 -8.33 -7.32
C GLU A 41 0.45 -9.39 -6.84
N LYS A 42 0.92 -10.39 -6.09
CA LYS A 42 0.07 -11.45 -5.55
C LYS A 42 -0.93 -10.87 -4.54
N GLY A 43 -0.45 -10.03 -3.62
CA GLY A 43 -1.31 -9.38 -2.61
C GLY A 43 -2.37 -8.47 -3.23
N LEU A 44 -2.00 -7.66 -4.23
CA LEU A 44 -2.92 -6.79 -4.96
C LEU A 44 -4.00 -7.59 -5.67
N ARG A 45 -3.62 -8.64 -6.40
CA ARG A 45 -4.58 -9.52 -7.08
C ARG A 45 -5.59 -10.11 -6.09
N GLN A 46 -5.12 -10.67 -4.98
CA GLN A 46 -6.01 -11.25 -3.96
C GLN A 46 -6.96 -10.21 -3.37
N THR A 47 -6.46 -9.00 -3.08
CA THR A 47 -7.26 -7.92 -2.51
C THR A 47 -8.34 -7.43 -3.47
N ILE A 48 -8.00 -7.25 -4.75
CA ILE A 48 -8.93 -6.80 -5.79
C ILE A 48 -10.04 -7.84 -6.00
N GLU A 49 -9.68 -9.12 -6.10
CA GLU A 49 -10.68 -10.19 -6.29
C GLU A 49 -11.60 -10.32 -5.07
N TRP A 50 -11.06 -10.17 -3.86
CA TRP A 50 -11.87 -10.13 -2.64
C TRP A 50 -12.86 -8.96 -2.64
N PHE A 51 -12.43 -7.77 -3.07
CA PHE A 51 -13.32 -6.61 -3.18
C PHE A 51 -14.42 -6.82 -4.23
N LYS A 52 -14.07 -7.34 -5.41
CA LYS A 52 -15.03 -7.68 -6.48
C LYS A 52 -16.07 -8.71 -6.05
N ALA A 53 -15.71 -9.63 -5.16
CA ALA A 53 -16.64 -10.60 -4.59
C ALA A 53 -17.65 -9.97 -3.61
N GLY A 54 -17.58 -8.65 -3.36
CA GLY A 54 -18.53 -7.92 -2.51
C GLY A 54 -18.19 -7.97 -1.02
N ASN A 55 -17.04 -8.54 -0.65
CA ASN A 55 -16.63 -8.66 0.75
C ASN A 55 -16.12 -7.34 1.34
N GLY A 56 -15.78 -6.35 0.50
CA GLY A 56 -15.24 -5.04 0.89
C GLY A 56 -16.25 -3.91 0.98
N ARG A 57 -17.53 -4.24 1.13
CA ARG A 57 -18.58 -3.27 1.45
C ARG A 57 -18.64 -3.00 2.95
#